data_AF-A0A3S3ME77-F1
#
_entry.id   AF-A0A3S3ME77-F1
#
_cell.length_a   1.000
_cell.length_b   1.000
_cell.length_c   1.000
_cell.angle_alpha   90.00
_cell.angle_beta   90.00
_cell.angle_gamma   90.00
#
_symmetry.space_group_name_H-M   'P 1'
#
loop_
_entity.id
_entity.type
_entity.pdbx_description
1 polymer ?
#
loop_
_entity_poly.entity_id
_entity_poly.type
_entity_poly.pdbx_seq_one_letter_code
_entity_poly.pdbx_strand_id
1 'polypeptide(L)'
;MEVSSAKGCVQHYMWGYRGGIRTKDRILRRLGSSRLVSMADFQTSTHRAKWIFTPRDLMEKYQATNQRAIKILEQYGATRLEVNVDGSVSYPEPQFGTKDGATQRPSLPKPLNTEEEQLMRVFYEQKIQEVCAAFGFPHKIQGTAIIYFKRFYLQWSVMEHHPKHIMLTCIYASCKIEENHVSAEELGKGIQQDHQMILNNEIVVLQSLGFDLIVYAPYRSVEGFVDNMMEFFQPTNGELQKWKDLRETANLEVDKTMLTDAPLLFPPGQLALAALRRSNEVHKIVDFERYLESIFSRQRSSPH
;
A
#
# COMPACT_ATOMS: atom_id res chain seq x y z
N MET A 1 3.82 -18.70 17.98
CA MET A 1 3.98 -18.23 19.37
C MET A 1 5.19 -17.30 19.44
N GLU A 2 5.20 -16.24 18.60
CA GLU A 2 6.45 -15.56 18.22
C GLU A 2 6.31 -14.04 18.01
N VAL A 3 5.24 -13.41 18.52
CA VAL A 3 5.02 -11.95 18.38
C VAL A 3 5.31 -11.17 19.68
N SER A 4 5.57 -11.84 20.80
CA SER A 4 5.79 -11.16 22.10
C SER A 4 7.22 -10.68 22.36
N SER A 5 8.23 -11.12 21.59
CA SER A 5 9.64 -10.81 21.91
C SER A 5 10.12 -9.45 21.37
N ALA A 6 9.43 -8.85 20.40
CA ALA A 6 9.86 -7.58 19.79
C ALA A 6 9.62 -6.33 20.66
N LYS A 7 8.86 -6.44 21.77
CA LYS A 7 8.55 -5.28 22.64
C LYS A 7 9.70 -4.84 23.54
N GLY A 8 10.74 -5.67 23.72
CA GLY A 8 11.80 -5.42 24.71
C GLY A 8 13.01 -4.61 24.23
N CYS A 9 13.23 -4.46 22.92
CA CYS A 9 14.52 -3.94 22.41
C CYS A 9 14.50 -2.46 21.99
N VAL A 10 13.31 -1.86 21.81
CA VAL A 10 13.19 -0.48 21.28
C VAL A 10 13.22 0.60 22.38
N GLN A 11 13.15 0.22 23.67
CA GLN A 11 13.04 1.19 24.76
C GLN A 11 14.34 1.86 25.22
N HIS A 12 15.52 1.52 24.66
CA HIS A 12 16.80 1.99 25.22
C HIS A 12 17.57 3.08 24.42
N TYR A 13 17.01 3.62 23.33
CA TYR A 13 17.70 4.64 22.50
C TYR A 13 16.84 5.87 22.15
N MET A 14 15.99 6.33 23.08
CA MET A 14 15.15 7.53 22.88
C MET A 14 15.40 8.64 23.91
N TRP A 15 16.66 8.90 24.24
CA TRP A 15 17.06 10.09 24.99
C TRP A 15 18.05 10.94 24.20
N GLY A 16 17.54 12.01 23.60
CA GLY A 16 18.36 13.15 23.20
C GLY A 16 17.96 13.80 21.88
N TYR A 17 16.84 14.53 21.83
CA TYR A 17 16.67 15.72 20.98
C TYR A 17 15.40 16.49 21.44
N ARG A 18 15.53 17.28 22.52
CA ARG A 18 14.54 18.30 22.91
C ARG A 18 15.11 19.67 22.57
N GLY A 19 14.58 20.30 21.52
CA GLY A 19 14.84 21.71 21.22
C GLY A 19 14.30 22.11 19.86
N GLY A 20 13.16 22.83 19.82
CA GLY A 20 12.69 23.44 18.56
C GLY A 20 11.19 23.70 18.38
N ILE A 21 10.35 23.62 19.43
CA ILE A 21 8.89 23.71 19.28
C ILE A 21 8.36 25.17 19.18
N ARG A 22 9.16 26.22 19.43
CA ARG A 22 8.62 27.60 19.51
C ARG A 22 8.77 28.49 18.27
N THR A 23 9.36 28.02 17.17
CA THR A 23 9.67 28.89 16.01
C THR A 23 8.87 28.59 14.74
N LYS A 24 8.20 27.44 14.63
CA LYS A 24 7.42 27.05 13.41
C LYS A 24 6.07 27.77 13.28
N ASP A 25 5.40 28.07 14.39
CA ASP A 25 4.04 28.67 14.39
C ASP A 25 3.99 30.12 13.91
N ARG A 26 5.14 30.80 13.84
CA ARG A 26 5.22 32.20 13.40
C ARG A 26 5.53 32.35 11.91
N ILE A 27 6.06 31.30 11.27
CA ILE A 27 6.37 31.29 9.82
C ILE A 27 5.14 30.87 9.00
N LEU A 28 4.29 29.98 9.54
CA LEU A 28 3.08 29.52 8.86
C LEU A 28 1.99 30.59 8.69
N ARG A 29 2.05 31.72 9.42
CA ARG A 29 1.05 32.81 9.29
C ARG A 29 1.41 33.89 8.26
N ARG A 30 2.58 33.83 7.62
CA ARG A 30 3.04 34.83 6.64
C ARG A 30 3.06 34.35 5.18
N LEU A 31 2.65 33.11 4.91
CA LEU A 31 2.53 32.55 3.55
C LEU A 31 1.07 32.48 3.08
N GLY A 32 0.25 33.45 3.50
CA GLY A 32 -1.00 33.75 2.82
C GLY A 32 -0.69 34.44 1.49
N SER A 33 -1.09 33.81 0.39
CA SER A 33 -1.02 34.33 -0.99
C SER A 33 0.35 34.28 -1.66
N SER A 34 0.69 33.13 -2.23
CA SER A 34 1.24 33.05 -3.59
C SER A 34 1.41 31.59 -4.00
N ARG A 35 0.58 31.17 -4.98
CA ARG A 35 0.67 29.93 -5.76
C ARG A 35 0.78 28.65 -4.92
N LEU A 36 -0.39 28.01 -4.73
CA LEU A 36 -0.47 26.56 -4.57
C LEU A 36 0.47 25.93 -5.61
N VAL A 37 1.61 25.43 -5.14
CA VAL A 37 2.43 24.49 -5.90
C VAL A 37 1.46 23.40 -6.32
N SER A 38 1.26 23.25 -7.63
CA SER A 38 0.41 22.24 -8.24
C SER A 38 0.85 20.87 -7.72
N MET A 39 0.24 20.43 -6.61
CA MET A 39 0.40 19.07 -6.11
C MET A 39 -0.17 18.18 -7.20
N ALA A 40 0.63 17.23 -7.67
CA ALA A 40 0.28 16.34 -8.77
C ALA A 40 -1.18 15.88 -8.64
N ASP A 41 -2.01 16.22 -9.62
CA ASP A 41 -3.43 15.93 -9.61
C ASP A 41 -3.65 14.44 -9.90
N PHE A 42 -4.50 13.77 -9.12
CA PHE A 42 -4.85 12.38 -9.36
C PHE A 42 -5.40 12.18 -10.78
N GLN A 43 -6.15 13.15 -11.32
CA GLN A 43 -6.80 13.00 -12.64
C GLN A 43 -5.80 12.84 -13.80
N THR A 44 -4.65 13.49 -13.70
CA THR A 44 -3.56 13.44 -14.69
C THR A 44 -2.44 12.47 -14.31
N SER A 45 -2.56 11.81 -13.16
CA SER A 45 -1.53 10.92 -12.63
C SER A 45 -1.42 9.58 -13.37
N THR A 46 -0.22 8.99 -13.35
CA THR A 46 -0.01 7.62 -13.83
C THR A 46 -0.74 6.59 -12.99
N HIS A 47 -1.00 6.88 -11.70
CA HIS A 47 -1.84 6.05 -10.83
C HIS A 47 -3.21 5.84 -11.48
N ARG A 48 -3.92 6.93 -11.81
CA ARG A 48 -5.22 6.83 -12.45
C ARG A 48 -5.15 6.15 -13.81
N ALA A 49 -4.15 6.52 -14.63
CA ALA A 49 -4.07 6.05 -16.01
C ALA A 49 -3.73 4.56 -16.16
N LYS A 50 -2.91 4.00 -15.25
CA LYS A 50 -2.34 2.65 -15.40
C LYS A 50 -2.78 1.65 -14.33
N TRP A 51 -3.25 2.13 -13.18
CA TRP A 51 -3.40 1.30 -11.97
C TRP A 51 -4.82 1.30 -11.39
N ILE A 52 -5.78 1.87 -12.11
CA ILE A 52 -7.22 1.74 -11.84
C ILE A 52 -7.83 0.90 -12.95
N PHE A 53 -8.42 -0.23 -12.58
CA PHE A 53 -8.90 -1.26 -13.49
C PHE A 53 -10.41 -1.43 -13.41
N THR A 54 -10.99 -2.04 -14.44
CA THR A 54 -12.33 -2.62 -14.30
C THR A 54 -12.24 -3.93 -13.51
N PRO A 55 -13.32 -4.38 -12.84
CA PRO A 55 -13.32 -5.66 -12.13
C PRO A 55 -12.94 -6.85 -13.02
N ARG A 56 -13.35 -6.79 -14.30
CA ARG A 56 -13.03 -7.82 -15.29
C ARG A 56 -11.54 -7.85 -15.62
N ASP A 57 -10.94 -6.70 -15.96
CA ASP A 57 -9.51 -6.62 -16.31
C ASP A 57 -8.63 -7.04 -15.13
N LEU A 58 -9.04 -6.70 -13.91
CA LEU A 58 -8.32 -7.08 -12.69
C LEU A 58 -8.32 -8.61 -12.50
N MET A 59 -9.48 -9.25 -12.66
CA MET A 59 -9.61 -10.70 -12.58
C MET A 59 -8.80 -11.41 -13.68
N GLU A 60 -8.88 -10.91 -14.92
CA GLU A 60 -8.13 -11.46 -16.06
C GLU A 60 -6.61 -11.37 -15.82
N LYS A 61 -6.12 -10.27 -15.21
CA LYS A 61 -4.71 -10.14 -14.82
C LYS A 61 -4.27 -11.20 -13.83
N TYR A 62 -5.02 -11.41 -12.74
CA TYR A 62 -4.67 -12.43 -11.75
C TYR A 62 -4.65 -13.84 -12.38
N GLN A 63 -5.65 -14.15 -13.21
CA GLN A 63 -5.72 -15.44 -13.90
C GLN A 63 -4.56 -15.64 -14.88
N ALA A 64 -4.23 -14.62 -15.68
CA ALA A 64 -3.13 -14.70 -16.64
C ALA A 64 -1.78 -14.92 -15.93
N THR A 65 -1.54 -14.21 -14.84
CA THR A 65 -0.32 -14.33 -14.04
C THR A 65 -0.21 -15.71 -13.36
N ASN A 66 -1.30 -16.21 -12.77
CA ASN A 66 -1.35 -17.55 -12.18
C ASN A 66 -1.11 -18.64 -13.25
N GLN A 67 -1.80 -18.56 -14.39
CA GLN A 67 -1.62 -19.52 -15.50
C GLN A 67 -0.20 -19.52 -16.05
N ARG A 68 0.44 -18.34 -16.15
CA ARG A 68 1.84 -18.23 -16.57
C ARG A 68 2.74 -18.98 -15.60
N ALA A 69 2.58 -18.76 -14.29
CA ALA A 69 3.38 -19.42 -13.26
C ALA A 69 3.17 -20.95 -13.24
N ILE A 70 1.94 -21.42 -13.45
CA ILE A 70 1.63 -22.85 -13.57
C ILE A 70 2.38 -23.47 -14.77
N LYS A 71 2.33 -22.83 -15.94
CA LYS A 71 3.06 -23.31 -17.13
C LYS A 71 4.56 -23.39 -16.89
N ILE A 72 5.13 -22.40 -16.21
CA ILE A 72 6.56 -22.39 -15.84
C ILE A 72 6.87 -23.55 -14.89
N LEU A 73 6.03 -23.78 -13.88
CA LEU A 73 6.20 -24.93 -12.98
C LEU A 73 6.16 -26.26 -13.74
N GLU A 74 5.20 -26.43 -14.63
CA GLU A 74 5.04 -27.65 -15.46
C GLU A 74 6.23 -27.89 -16.39
N GLN A 75 6.79 -26.82 -16.97
CA GLN A 75 7.89 -26.91 -17.92
C GLN A 75 9.26 -27.12 -17.26
N TYR A 76 9.52 -26.44 -16.14
CA TYR A 76 10.85 -26.36 -15.54
C TYR A 76 10.97 -27.05 -14.17
N GLY A 77 9.84 -27.43 -13.55
CA GLY A 77 9.80 -28.03 -12.21
C GLY A 77 9.99 -27.03 -11.06
N ALA A 78 10.21 -25.75 -11.36
CA ALA A 78 10.34 -24.66 -10.40
C ALA A 78 9.79 -23.35 -10.98
N THR A 79 9.30 -22.47 -10.11
CA THR A 79 8.67 -21.17 -10.49
C THR A 79 9.54 -19.97 -10.20
N ARG A 80 10.63 -20.13 -9.43
CA ARG A 80 11.48 -19.00 -9.04
C ARG A 80 12.23 -18.48 -10.27
N LEU A 81 11.89 -17.27 -10.69
CA LEU A 81 12.54 -16.58 -11.79
C LEU A 81 13.57 -15.60 -11.23
N GLU A 82 14.73 -15.54 -11.87
CA GLU A 82 15.72 -14.50 -11.55
C GLU A 82 15.56 -13.37 -12.54
N VAL A 83 15.36 -12.16 -12.04
CA VAL A 83 15.28 -10.96 -12.88
C VAL A 83 16.66 -10.34 -12.87
N ASN A 84 17.27 -10.28 -14.05
CA ASN A 84 18.58 -9.67 -14.25
C ASN A 84 18.50 -8.15 -14.10
N VAL A 85 19.64 -7.50 -13.88
CA VAL A 85 19.73 -6.04 -13.71
C VAL A 85 19.20 -5.28 -14.92
N ASP A 86 19.26 -5.87 -16.11
CA ASP A 86 18.70 -5.32 -17.36
C ASP A 86 17.18 -5.51 -17.52
N GLY A 87 16.52 -6.14 -16.54
CA GLY A 87 15.09 -6.45 -16.56
C GLY A 87 14.73 -7.70 -17.36
N SER A 88 15.70 -8.42 -17.91
CA SER A 88 15.46 -9.72 -18.55
C SER A 88 15.18 -10.80 -17.50
N VAL A 89 14.33 -11.77 -17.87
CA VAL A 89 13.93 -12.86 -16.98
C VAL A 89 14.74 -14.11 -17.32
N SER A 90 15.53 -14.58 -16.37
CA SER A 90 16.24 -15.86 -16.42
C SER A 90 15.31 -16.97 -15.91
N TYR A 91 15.06 -17.96 -16.77
CA TYR A 91 14.27 -19.14 -16.43
C TYR A 91 15.13 -20.18 -15.71
N PRO A 92 14.55 -20.99 -14.80
CA PRO A 92 15.25 -22.12 -14.19
C PRO A 92 15.74 -23.09 -15.27
N GLU A 93 16.84 -23.79 -15.01
CA GLU A 93 17.28 -24.86 -15.90
C GLU A 93 16.21 -25.96 -15.98
N PRO A 94 15.83 -26.44 -17.19
CA PRO A 94 14.88 -27.53 -17.33
C PRO A 94 15.40 -28.77 -16.61
N GLN A 95 14.67 -29.25 -15.60
CA GLN A 95 15.00 -30.53 -14.94
C GLN A 95 14.75 -31.76 -15.83
N PHE A 96 14.28 -31.55 -17.06
CA PHE A 96 13.99 -32.60 -18.04
C PHE A 96 15.12 -32.73 -19.08
N GLY A 97 16.22 -33.37 -18.66
CA GLY A 97 17.34 -33.80 -19.52
C GLY A 97 17.91 -35.15 -19.04
N THR A 98 17.68 -36.19 -19.85
CA THR A 98 18.19 -37.58 -19.81
C THR A 98 19.10 -37.99 -18.64
N LYS A 99 18.52 -38.73 -17.67
CA LYS A 99 19.25 -39.78 -16.94
C LYS A 99 18.41 -41.05 -16.90
N ASP A 100 18.90 -42.06 -17.62
CA ASP A 100 18.53 -43.45 -17.45
C ASP A 100 18.69 -43.86 -15.98
N GLY A 101 17.67 -44.49 -15.42
CA GLY A 101 17.73 -45.06 -14.07
C GLY A 101 16.47 -44.82 -13.25
N ALA A 102 15.70 -45.89 -13.06
CA ALA A 102 14.49 -45.96 -12.27
C ALA A 102 14.68 -45.49 -10.82
N THR A 103 14.55 -44.19 -10.60
CA THR A 103 14.43 -43.57 -9.28
C THR A 103 13.12 -42.79 -9.29
N GLN A 104 12.25 -43.03 -8.32
CA GLN A 104 10.90 -42.45 -8.25
C GLN A 104 10.95 -40.95 -8.52
N ARG A 105 10.33 -40.52 -9.62
CA ARG A 105 10.23 -39.10 -10.01
C ARG A 105 9.59 -38.34 -8.83
N PRO A 106 10.22 -37.29 -8.27
CA PRO A 106 9.52 -36.46 -7.32
C PRO A 106 8.27 -35.91 -8.02
N SER A 107 7.09 -36.18 -7.44
CA SER A 107 5.83 -35.64 -7.95
C SER A 107 5.93 -34.12 -7.94
N LEU A 108 5.64 -33.50 -9.08
CA LEU A 108 5.61 -32.04 -9.20
C LEU A 108 4.73 -31.46 -8.07
N PRO A 109 5.18 -30.39 -7.38
CA PRO A 109 4.35 -29.73 -6.38
C PRO A 109 3.03 -29.29 -7.00
N LYS A 110 1.92 -29.47 -6.27
CA LYS A 110 0.62 -28.99 -6.73
C LYS A 110 0.66 -27.45 -6.81
N PRO A 111 0.36 -26.84 -7.97
CA PRO A 111 0.32 -25.40 -8.08
C PRO A 111 -0.83 -24.81 -7.28
N LEU A 112 -0.66 -23.55 -6.86
CA LEU A 112 -1.72 -22.78 -6.23
C LEU A 112 -2.73 -22.32 -7.28
N ASN A 113 -4.02 -22.39 -6.94
CA ASN A 113 -5.07 -21.73 -7.72
C ASN A 113 -5.15 -20.23 -7.40
N THR A 114 -5.99 -19.51 -8.13
CA THR A 114 -6.09 -18.05 -8.01
C THR A 114 -6.63 -17.60 -6.64
N GLU A 115 -7.52 -18.39 -6.04
CA GLU A 115 -8.12 -18.14 -4.72
C GLU A 115 -7.09 -18.35 -3.59
N GLU A 116 -6.29 -19.40 -3.67
CA GLU A 116 -5.18 -19.66 -2.73
C GLU A 116 -4.14 -18.55 -2.79
N GLU A 117 -3.79 -18.08 -4.00
CA GLU A 117 -2.92 -16.91 -4.15
C GLU A 117 -3.55 -15.64 -3.54
N GLN A 118 -4.86 -15.43 -3.72
CA GLN A 118 -5.56 -14.29 -3.14
C GLN A 118 -5.49 -14.30 -1.61
N LEU A 119 -5.71 -15.46 -0.97
CA LEU A 119 -5.59 -15.60 0.48
C LEU A 119 -4.19 -15.26 0.97
N MET A 120 -3.16 -15.71 0.26
CA MET A 120 -1.77 -15.37 0.56
C MET A 120 -1.52 -13.86 0.43
N ARG A 121 -2.01 -13.22 -0.65
CA ARG A 121 -1.86 -11.77 -0.83
C ARG A 121 -2.52 -11.00 0.32
N VAL A 122 -3.79 -11.26 0.62
CA VAL A 122 -4.52 -10.57 1.70
C VAL A 122 -3.84 -10.78 3.06
N PHE A 123 -3.34 -12.00 3.34
CA PHE A 123 -2.59 -12.26 4.57
C PHE A 123 -1.35 -11.38 4.70
N TYR A 124 -0.57 -11.24 3.62
CA TYR A 124 0.63 -10.39 3.65
C TYR A 124 0.32 -8.90 3.60
N GLU A 125 -0.79 -8.47 2.99
CA GLU A 125 -1.28 -7.10 3.09
C GLU A 125 -1.61 -6.72 4.53
N GLN A 126 -2.25 -7.62 5.28
CA GLN A 126 -2.47 -7.43 6.72
C GLN A 126 -1.14 -7.36 7.48
N LYS A 127 -0.15 -8.19 7.11
CA LYS A 127 1.18 -8.11 7.71
C LYS A 127 1.89 -6.78 7.43
N ILE A 128 1.66 -6.14 6.28
CA ILE A 128 2.16 -4.77 6.04
C ILE A 128 1.63 -3.80 7.09
N GLN A 129 0.33 -3.84 7.38
CA GLN A 129 -0.27 -2.97 8.40
C GLN A 129 0.31 -3.24 9.78
N GLU A 130 0.44 -4.51 10.17
CA GLU A 130 1.02 -4.90 11.45
C GLU A 130 2.47 -4.42 11.61
N VAL A 131 3.29 -4.58 10.56
CA VAL A 131 4.68 -4.10 10.56
C VAL A 131 4.73 -2.58 10.61
N CYS A 132 3.94 -1.87 9.79
CA CYS A 132 3.92 -0.41 9.80
C CYS A 132 3.51 0.14 11.18
N ALA A 133 2.49 -0.47 11.80
CA ALA A 133 2.07 -0.11 13.15
C ALA A 133 3.17 -0.39 14.20
N ALA A 134 3.86 -1.52 14.12
CA ALA A 134 4.93 -1.88 15.05
C ALA A 134 6.13 -0.92 14.98
N PHE A 135 6.46 -0.42 13.79
CA PHE A 135 7.51 0.59 13.59
C PHE A 135 7.02 2.03 13.79
N GLY A 136 5.73 2.25 14.03
CA GLY A 136 5.15 3.59 14.17
C GLY A 136 5.17 4.41 12.88
N PHE A 137 5.12 3.76 11.72
CA PHE A 137 5.09 4.45 10.43
C PHE A 137 3.74 5.13 10.19
N PRO A 138 3.73 6.34 9.59
CA PRO A 138 2.50 7.03 9.25
C PRO A 138 1.71 6.27 8.17
N HIS A 139 0.39 6.46 8.15
CA HIS A 139 -0.51 5.85 7.16
C HIS A 139 -0.11 6.11 5.70
N LYS A 140 0.60 7.21 5.42
CA LYS A 140 1.15 7.49 4.09
C LYS A 140 2.07 6.36 3.60
N ILE A 141 3.01 5.92 4.46
CA ILE A 141 3.93 4.82 4.15
C ILE A 141 3.18 3.50 4.03
N GLN A 142 2.28 3.21 4.98
CA GLN A 142 1.47 1.99 4.97
C GLN A 142 0.65 1.87 3.68
N GLY A 143 -0.06 2.94 3.30
CA GLY A 143 -0.87 2.98 2.09
C GLY A 143 -0.05 2.78 0.82
N THR A 144 1.10 3.44 0.72
CA THR A 144 2.04 3.29 -0.40
C THR A 144 2.57 1.86 -0.49
N ALA A 145 2.96 1.26 0.64
CA ALA A 145 3.50 -0.11 0.68
C ALA A 145 2.46 -1.16 0.26
N ILE A 146 1.22 -1.04 0.73
CA ILE A 146 0.12 -1.94 0.33
C ILE A 146 -0.15 -1.82 -1.17
N ILE A 147 -0.19 -0.60 -1.70
CA ILE A 147 -0.43 -0.38 -3.14
C ILE A 147 0.72 -0.94 -3.98
N TYR A 148 1.98 -0.76 -3.57
CA TYR A 148 3.11 -1.39 -4.25
C TYR A 148 3.00 -2.91 -4.24
N PHE A 149 2.68 -3.51 -3.09
CA PHE A 149 2.51 -4.96 -2.97
C PHE A 149 1.41 -5.49 -3.91
N LYS A 150 0.25 -4.81 -3.93
CA LYS A 150 -0.85 -5.15 -4.84
C LYS A 150 -0.42 -5.06 -6.29
N ARG A 151 0.18 -3.94 -6.69
CA ARG A 151 0.65 -3.70 -8.06
C ARG A 151 1.69 -4.73 -8.52
N PHE A 152 2.60 -5.12 -7.62
CA PHE A 152 3.61 -6.15 -7.90
C PHE A 152 2.93 -7.49 -8.24
N TYR A 153 1.99 -7.93 -7.42
CA TYR A 153 1.30 -9.22 -7.61
C TYR A 153 0.18 -9.20 -8.68
N LEU A 154 0.01 -8.08 -9.39
CA LEU A 154 -0.70 -8.10 -10.67
C LEU A 154 0.17 -8.62 -11.81
N GLN A 155 1.50 -8.54 -11.68
CA GLN A 155 2.45 -8.94 -12.71
C GLN A 155 3.17 -10.24 -12.41
N TRP A 156 3.17 -10.65 -11.14
CA TRP A 156 3.86 -11.85 -10.64
C TRP A 156 2.94 -12.69 -9.77
N SER A 157 3.14 -14.00 -9.80
CA SER A 157 2.49 -14.96 -8.91
C SER A 157 3.24 -15.02 -7.58
N VAL A 158 2.52 -15.35 -6.51
CA VAL A 158 3.13 -15.68 -5.20
C VAL A 158 4.04 -16.91 -5.27
N MET A 159 3.89 -17.73 -6.31
CA MET A 159 4.77 -18.87 -6.58
C MET A 159 6.12 -18.44 -7.16
N GLU A 160 6.19 -17.28 -7.82
CA GLU A 160 7.42 -16.77 -8.46
C GLU A 160 8.27 -15.99 -7.46
N HIS A 161 7.64 -15.11 -6.66
CA HIS A 161 8.32 -14.31 -5.65
C HIS A 161 7.67 -14.45 -4.28
N HIS A 162 8.49 -14.76 -3.26
CA HIS A 162 7.99 -14.99 -1.91
C HIS A 162 7.37 -13.73 -1.28
N PRO A 163 6.06 -13.74 -0.92
CA PRO A 163 5.35 -12.56 -0.41
C PRO A 163 6.00 -11.85 0.76
N LYS A 164 6.59 -12.57 1.72
CA LYS A 164 7.33 -11.96 2.83
C LYS A 164 8.46 -11.03 2.36
N HIS A 165 9.20 -11.41 1.32
CA HIS A 165 10.34 -10.63 0.84
C HIS A 165 9.86 -9.38 0.10
N ILE A 166 8.87 -9.55 -0.77
CA ILE A 166 8.25 -8.44 -1.50
C ILE A 166 7.57 -7.47 -0.55
N MET A 167 6.86 -7.97 0.47
CA MET A 167 6.25 -7.16 1.53
C MET A 167 7.26 -6.21 2.19
N LEU A 168 8.39 -6.75 2.66
CA LEU A 168 9.44 -5.97 3.32
C LEU A 168 10.09 -4.97 2.36
N THR A 169 10.29 -5.38 1.12
CA THR A 169 10.84 -4.52 0.06
C THR A 169 9.90 -3.37 -0.28
N CYS A 170 8.59 -3.61 -0.36
CA CYS A 170 7.59 -2.57 -0.56
C CYS A 170 7.57 -1.56 0.59
N ILE A 171 7.69 -2.01 1.85
CA ILE A 171 7.79 -1.13 3.02
C ILE A 171 9.06 -0.28 2.93
N TYR A 172 10.21 -0.89 2.68
CA TYR A 172 11.48 -0.20 2.51
C TYR A 172 11.44 0.85 1.39
N ALA A 173 10.95 0.47 0.21
CA ALA A 173 10.80 1.39 -0.92
C ALA A 173 9.83 2.55 -0.59
N SER A 174 8.74 2.27 0.13
CA SER A 174 7.79 3.30 0.55
C SER A 174 8.41 4.29 1.53
N CYS A 175 9.22 3.83 2.48
CA CYS A 175 9.99 4.70 3.37
C CYS A 175 10.90 5.64 2.59
N LYS A 176 11.62 5.13 1.58
CA LYS A 176 12.49 5.97 0.72
C LYS A 176 11.71 7.04 -0.04
N ILE A 177 10.60 6.66 -0.67
CA ILE A 177 9.80 7.56 -1.52
C ILE A 177 9.03 8.60 -0.70
N GLU A 178 8.61 8.23 0.51
CA GLU A 178 7.92 9.14 1.43
C GLU A 178 8.87 9.94 2.33
N GLU A 179 10.18 9.94 2.01
CA GLU A 179 11.24 10.68 2.73
C GLU A 179 11.32 10.33 4.22
N ASN A 180 10.99 9.08 4.57
CA ASN A 180 11.18 8.53 5.91
C ASN A 180 12.41 7.63 5.91
N HIS A 181 13.53 8.13 6.45
CA HIS A 181 14.80 7.42 6.41
C HIS A 181 14.84 6.26 7.41
N VAL A 182 14.58 5.05 6.90
CA VAL A 182 14.80 3.79 7.63
C VAL A 182 15.71 2.91 6.78
N SER A 183 16.81 2.44 7.37
CA SER A 183 17.75 1.56 6.68
C SER A 183 17.16 0.16 6.50
N ALA A 184 17.61 -0.56 5.46
CA ALA A 184 17.24 -1.96 5.27
C ALA A 184 17.69 -2.83 6.47
N GLU A 185 18.82 -2.48 7.10
CA GLU A 185 19.30 -3.15 8.30
C GLU A 185 18.35 -3.00 9.49
N GLU A 186 17.84 -1.81 9.76
CA GLU A 186 16.91 -1.56 10.86
C GLU A 186 15.59 -2.33 10.64
N LEU A 187 15.08 -2.30 9.40
CA LEU A 187 13.88 -3.04 9.04
C LEU A 187 14.09 -4.56 9.16
N GLY A 188 15.23 -5.06 8.67
CA GLY A 188 15.62 -6.47 8.77
C GLY A 188 15.78 -6.92 10.22
N LYS A 189 16.47 -6.13 11.06
CA LYS A 189 16.65 -6.41 12.50
C LYS A 189 15.31 -6.48 13.24
N GLY A 190 14.41 -5.53 13.00
CA GLY A 190 13.10 -5.51 13.68
C GLY A 190 12.21 -6.71 13.36
N ILE A 191 12.43 -7.37 12.21
CA ILE A 191 11.61 -8.50 11.73
C ILE A 191 12.42 -9.81 11.71
N GLN A 192 13.66 -9.79 12.22
CA GLN A 192 14.57 -10.92 12.28
C GLN A 192 14.79 -11.57 10.90
N GLN A 193 15.05 -10.75 9.89
CA GLN A 193 15.34 -11.18 8.53
C GLN A 193 16.65 -10.57 8.04
N ASP A 194 17.32 -11.28 7.12
CA ASP A 194 18.50 -10.74 6.45
C ASP A 194 18.09 -9.55 5.56
N HIS A 195 18.74 -8.41 5.79
CA HIS A 195 18.46 -7.18 5.06
C HIS A 195 18.93 -7.26 3.60
N GLN A 196 19.88 -8.14 3.27
CA GLN A 196 20.32 -8.34 1.89
C GLN A 196 19.19 -8.82 0.99
N MET A 197 18.23 -9.58 1.52
CA MET A 197 17.04 -9.98 0.76
C MET A 197 16.18 -8.76 0.34
N ILE A 198 16.08 -7.74 1.18
CA ILE A 198 15.34 -6.50 0.84
C ILE A 198 16.04 -5.80 -0.32
N LEU A 199 17.38 -5.66 -0.23
CA LEU A 199 18.18 -5.00 -1.25
C LEU A 199 18.17 -5.76 -2.59
N ASN A 200 18.25 -7.09 -2.54
CA ASN A 200 18.24 -7.93 -3.74
C ASN A 200 16.90 -7.88 -4.50
N ASN A 201 15.79 -7.63 -3.82
CA ASN A 201 14.47 -7.53 -4.46
C ASN A 201 14.10 -6.08 -4.85
N GLU A 202 14.86 -5.07 -4.42
CA GLU A 202 14.50 -3.65 -4.60
C GLU A 202 14.28 -3.31 -6.08
N ILE A 203 15.25 -3.64 -6.94
CA ILE A 203 15.17 -3.32 -8.37
C ILE A 203 14.00 -4.04 -9.04
N VAL A 204 13.79 -5.31 -8.72
CA VAL A 204 12.68 -6.11 -9.29
C VAL A 204 11.34 -5.51 -8.91
N VAL A 205 11.17 -5.07 -7.66
CA VAL A 205 9.96 -4.38 -7.22
C VAL A 205 9.78 -3.07 -8.01
N LEU A 206 10.80 -2.21 -8.09
CA LEU A 206 10.69 -0.93 -8.80
C LEU A 206 10.37 -1.09 -10.29
N GLN A 207 11.01 -2.04 -10.96
CA GLN A 207 10.74 -2.38 -12.36
C GLN A 207 9.31 -2.90 -12.56
N SER A 208 8.85 -3.79 -11.67
CA SER A 208 7.48 -4.32 -11.71
C SER A 208 6.45 -3.21 -11.47
N LEU A 209 6.78 -2.17 -10.71
CA LEU A 209 5.90 -1.01 -10.55
C LEU A 209 5.93 -0.06 -11.76
N GLY A 210 6.70 -0.37 -12.81
CA GLY A 210 6.90 0.51 -13.96
C GLY A 210 7.49 1.87 -13.57
N PHE A 211 8.19 1.93 -12.42
CA PHE A 211 8.66 3.16 -11.78
C PHE A 211 7.53 4.20 -11.51
N ASP A 212 6.26 3.78 -11.46
CA ASP A 212 5.12 4.63 -11.08
C ASP A 212 5.01 4.75 -9.54
N LEU A 213 5.99 5.43 -8.93
CA LEU A 213 6.19 5.47 -7.48
C LEU A 213 5.28 6.47 -6.73
N ILE A 214 4.64 7.40 -7.45
CA ILE A 214 3.70 8.34 -6.81
C ILE A 214 2.37 7.63 -6.59
N VAL A 215 2.02 7.45 -5.32
CA VAL A 215 0.79 6.79 -4.90
C VAL A 215 -0.17 7.77 -4.22
N TYR A 216 -1.46 7.56 -4.47
CA TYR A 216 -2.54 8.36 -3.90
C TYR A 216 -3.41 7.43 -3.05
N ALA A 217 -3.07 7.30 -1.77
CA ALA A 217 -3.86 6.52 -0.82
C ALA A 217 -5.03 7.35 -0.24
N PRO A 218 -6.14 6.71 0.20
CA PRO A 218 -7.34 7.44 0.62
C PRO A 218 -7.16 8.32 1.87
N TYR A 219 -6.19 8.04 2.74
CA TYR A 219 -5.98 8.74 4.02
C TYR A 219 -5.89 10.26 3.87
N ARG A 220 -5.15 10.75 2.87
CA ARG A 220 -5.03 12.18 2.61
C ARG A 220 -6.34 12.80 2.11
N SER A 221 -7.13 12.03 1.37
CA SER A 221 -8.45 12.48 0.92
C SER A 221 -9.45 12.54 2.08
N VAL A 222 -9.34 11.63 3.05
CA VAL A 222 -10.12 11.69 4.31
C VAL A 222 -9.85 13.00 5.04
N GLU A 223 -8.57 13.36 5.22
CA GLU A 223 -8.20 14.64 5.87
C GLU A 223 -8.81 15.84 5.13
N GLY A 224 -8.64 15.90 3.81
CA GLY A 224 -9.18 17.01 3.01
C GLY A 224 -10.71 17.11 3.07
N PHE A 225 -11.44 15.99 3.09
CA PHE A 225 -12.89 16.01 3.24
C PHE A 225 -13.32 16.39 4.66
N VAL A 226 -12.62 15.93 5.71
CA VAL A 226 -12.91 16.33 7.09
C VAL A 226 -12.72 17.83 7.27
N ASP A 227 -11.62 18.39 6.75
CA ASP A 227 -11.36 19.83 6.81
C ASP A 227 -12.46 20.62 6.07
N ASN A 228 -12.89 20.16 4.90
CA ASN A 228 -13.98 20.79 4.15
C ASN A 228 -15.34 20.69 4.86
N MET A 229 -15.63 19.54 5.48
CA MET A 229 -16.83 19.38 6.30
C MET A 229 -16.82 20.30 7.52
N MET A 230 -15.68 20.44 8.20
CA MET A 230 -15.56 21.38 9.33
C MET A 230 -15.80 22.82 8.91
N GLU A 231 -15.31 23.23 7.74
CA GLU A 231 -15.58 24.57 7.18
C GLU A 231 -17.07 24.76 6.86
N PHE A 232 -17.74 23.73 6.34
CA PHE A 232 -19.15 23.78 5.97
C PHE A 232 -20.09 23.79 7.18
N PHE A 233 -19.85 22.93 8.18
CA PHE A 233 -20.72 22.77 9.35
C PHE A 233 -20.37 23.72 10.49
N GLN A 234 -19.18 24.32 10.50
CA GLN A 234 -18.70 25.27 11.51
C GLN A 234 -18.92 24.77 12.95
N PRO A 235 -18.36 23.60 13.32
CA PRO A 235 -18.58 23.01 14.62
C PRO A 235 -18.05 23.89 15.75
N THR A 236 -18.70 23.81 16.90
CA THR A 236 -18.26 24.51 18.12
C THR A 236 -16.99 23.88 18.70
N ASN A 237 -16.24 24.62 19.52
CA ASN A 237 -15.01 24.11 20.15
C ASN A 237 -15.23 22.80 20.95
N GLY A 238 -16.42 22.60 21.52
CA GLY A 238 -16.78 21.37 22.25
C GLY A 238 -16.97 20.14 21.36
N GLU A 239 -17.17 20.31 20.06
CA GLU A 239 -17.40 19.23 19.11
C GLU A 239 -16.13 18.75 18.42
N LEU A 240 -15.02 19.48 18.55
CA LEU A 240 -13.76 19.17 17.87
C LEU A 240 -13.23 17.77 18.20
N GLN A 241 -13.51 17.25 19.41
CA GLN A 241 -13.15 15.88 19.75
C GLN A 241 -13.93 14.86 18.92
N LYS A 242 -15.24 15.05 18.73
CA LYS A 242 -16.07 14.14 17.92
C LYS A 242 -15.57 14.06 16.47
N TRP A 243 -15.07 15.17 15.92
CA TRP A 243 -14.49 15.17 14.59
C TRP A 243 -13.14 14.43 14.50
N LYS A 244 -12.33 14.49 15.56
CA LYS A 244 -11.13 13.66 15.65
C LYS A 244 -11.49 12.18 15.68
N ASP A 245 -12.51 11.82 16.47
CA ASP A 245 -13.00 10.45 16.60
C ASP A 245 -13.60 9.95 15.27
N LEU A 246 -14.36 10.80 14.56
CA LEU A 246 -14.85 10.54 13.20
C LEU A 246 -13.70 10.25 12.24
N ARG A 247 -12.66 11.09 12.25
CA ARG A 247 -11.49 10.92 11.37
C ARG A 247 -10.73 9.64 11.69
N GLU A 248 -10.51 9.34 12.96
CA GLU A 248 -9.83 8.12 13.39
C GLU A 248 -10.61 6.88 12.97
N THR A 249 -11.92 6.87 13.20
CA THR A 249 -12.81 5.79 12.76
C THR A 249 -12.82 5.65 11.24
N ALA A 250 -12.80 6.76 10.50
CA ALA A 250 -12.70 6.73 9.04
C ALA A 250 -11.37 6.14 8.57
N ASN A 251 -10.25 6.45 9.23
CA ASN A 251 -8.96 5.84 8.90
C ASN A 251 -8.96 4.32 9.12
N LEU A 252 -9.62 3.82 10.18
CA LEU A 252 -9.80 2.39 10.40
C LEU A 252 -10.65 1.73 9.31
N GLU A 253 -11.66 2.43 8.77
CA GLU A 253 -12.43 1.95 7.62
C GLU A 253 -11.60 1.97 6.32
N VAL A 254 -10.70 2.95 6.16
CA VAL A 254 -9.71 2.94 5.07
C VAL A 254 -8.77 1.76 5.22
N ASP A 255 -8.27 1.45 6.42
CA ASP A 255 -7.39 0.29 6.65
C ASP A 255 -8.04 -1.02 6.19
N LYS A 256 -9.33 -1.22 6.51
CA LYS A 256 -10.09 -2.37 6.02
C LYS A 256 -10.23 -2.37 4.50
N THR A 257 -10.55 -1.20 3.92
CA THR A 257 -10.71 -1.04 2.48
C THR A 257 -9.42 -1.34 1.72
N MET A 258 -8.26 -0.98 2.29
CA MET A 258 -6.94 -1.23 1.71
C MET A 258 -6.59 -2.72 1.62
N LEU A 259 -7.23 -3.60 2.40
CA LEU A 259 -7.07 -5.06 2.33
C LEU A 259 -7.95 -5.73 1.27
N THR A 260 -8.71 -4.95 0.51
CA THR A 260 -9.56 -5.43 -0.60
C THR A 260 -8.98 -5.02 -1.95
N ASP A 261 -9.65 -5.38 -3.04
CA ASP A 261 -9.29 -4.90 -4.38
C ASP A 261 -9.74 -3.44 -4.64
N ALA A 262 -10.49 -2.82 -3.73
CA ALA A 262 -11.03 -1.46 -3.92
C ALA A 262 -9.98 -0.39 -4.28
N PRO A 263 -8.74 -0.38 -3.73
CA PRO A 263 -7.69 0.57 -4.13
C PRO A 263 -7.24 0.47 -5.59
N LEU A 264 -7.51 -0.66 -6.25
CA LEU A 264 -7.22 -0.89 -7.67
C LEU A 264 -8.44 -0.65 -8.57
N LEU A 265 -9.61 -0.38 -8.00
CA LEU A 265 -10.88 -0.24 -8.73
C LEU A 265 -11.45 1.18 -8.66
N PHE A 266 -11.19 1.91 -7.57
CA PHE A 266 -11.82 3.21 -7.34
C PHE A 266 -10.81 4.30 -7.01
N PRO A 267 -11.07 5.55 -7.41
CA PRO A 267 -10.29 6.71 -6.99
C PRO A 267 -10.22 6.86 -5.46
N PRO A 268 -9.11 7.37 -4.91
CA PRO A 268 -8.92 7.53 -3.47
C PRO A 268 -9.98 8.46 -2.83
N GLY A 269 -10.48 9.45 -3.57
CA GLY A 269 -11.56 10.31 -3.10
C GLY A 269 -12.88 9.56 -2.87
N GLN A 270 -13.22 8.60 -3.74
CA GLN A 270 -14.42 7.77 -3.55
C GLN A 270 -14.26 6.83 -2.35
N LEU A 271 -13.08 6.22 -2.20
CA LEU A 271 -12.77 5.36 -1.05
C LEU A 271 -12.81 6.15 0.27
N ALA A 272 -12.30 7.38 0.27
CA ALA A 272 -12.35 8.25 1.45
C ALA A 272 -13.79 8.66 1.81
N LEU A 273 -14.63 9.00 0.84
CA LEU A 273 -16.05 9.30 1.10
C LEU A 273 -16.81 8.08 1.61
N ALA A 274 -16.53 6.89 1.07
CA ALA A 274 -17.11 5.65 1.56
C ALA A 274 -16.72 5.39 3.03
N ALA A 275 -15.44 5.54 3.36
CA ALA A 275 -14.95 5.40 4.73
C ALA A 275 -15.56 6.44 5.69
N LEU A 276 -15.67 7.69 5.25
CA LEU A 276 -16.30 8.77 6.04
C LEU A 276 -17.78 8.54 6.26
N ARG A 277 -18.51 8.03 5.25
CA ARG A 277 -19.92 7.65 5.40
C ARG A 277 -20.09 6.58 6.48
N ARG A 278 -19.26 5.54 6.44
CA ARG A 278 -19.27 4.44 7.43
C ARG A 278 -18.92 4.93 8.83
N SER A 279 -17.93 5.80 8.94
CA SER A 279 -17.60 6.46 10.21
C SER A 279 -18.77 7.30 10.74
N ASN A 280 -19.45 8.05 9.88
CA ASN A 280 -20.58 8.88 10.28
C ASN A 280 -21.84 8.07 10.66
N GLU A 281 -22.03 6.84 10.16
CA GLU A 281 -23.09 5.95 10.63
C GLU A 281 -22.98 5.66 12.15
N VAL A 282 -21.75 5.65 12.67
CA VAL A 282 -21.44 5.45 14.09
C VAL A 282 -21.59 6.74 14.88
N HIS A 283 -20.93 7.82 14.44
CA HIS A 283 -20.83 9.08 15.19
C HIS A 283 -22.03 10.00 15.03
N LYS A 284 -22.70 9.95 13.88
CA LYS A 284 -23.89 10.74 13.51
C LYS A 284 -23.72 12.24 13.76
N ILE A 285 -22.56 12.79 13.39
CA ILE A 285 -22.22 14.20 13.62
C ILE A 285 -22.45 15.08 12.39
N VAL A 286 -22.51 14.50 11.19
CA VAL A 286 -22.78 15.24 9.96
C VAL A 286 -24.02 14.74 9.25
N ASP A 287 -24.75 15.68 8.65
CA ASP A 287 -25.72 15.36 7.60
C ASP A 287 -24.96 15.11 6.29
N PHE A 288 -24.62 13.84 6.07
CA PHE A 288 -23.73 13.44 4.97
C PHE A 288 -24.38 13.69 3.59
N GLU A 289 -25.69 13.54 3.46
CA GLU A 289 -26.42 13.75 2.20
C GLU A 289 -26.39 15.23 1.82
N ARG A 290 -26.76 16.11 2.76
CA ARG A 290 -26.69 17.56 2.55
C ARG A 290 -25.28 18.04 2.20
N TYR A 291 -24.26 17.45 2.81
CA TYR A 291 -22.87 17.76 2.47
C TYR A 291 -22.51 17.36 1.04
N LEU A 292 -22.89 16.16 0.61
CA LEU A 292 -22.64 15.69 -0.77
C LEU A 292 -23.35 16.58 -1.80
N GLU A 293 -24.61 16.94 -1.57
CA GLU A 293 -25.37 17.84 -2.45
C GLU A 293 -24.68 19.20 -2.61
N SER A 294 -24.13 19.75 -1.52
CA SER A 294 -23.34 21.00 -1.53
C SER A 294 -22.09 20.87 -2.40
N ILE A 295 -21.35 19.77 -2.31
CA ILE A 295 -20.17 19.51 -3.17
C ILE A 295 -20.57 19.49 -4.64
N PHE A 296 -21.61 18.72 -4.99
CA PHE A 296 -22.04 18.59 -6.40
C PHE A 296 -22.55 19.91 -6.97
N SER A 297 -23.22 20.71 -6.15
CA SER A 297 -23.71 22.04 -6.55
C SER A 297 -22.56 23.00 -6.85
N ARG A 298 -21.50 22.99 -6.03
CA ARG A 298 -20.29 23.82 -6.23
C ARG A 298 -19.48 23.45 -7.48
N GLN A 299 -19.43 22.16 -7.80
CA GLN A 299 -18.77 21.70 -9.03
C GLN A 299 -19.52 22.17 -10.29
N ARG A 300 -20.85 22.22 -10.25
CA ARG A 300 -21.66 22.71 -11.38
C ARG A 300 -21.60 24.22 -11.57
N SER A 301 -21.31 24.98 -10.51
CA SER A 301 -21.24 26.45 -10.56
C SER A 301 -19.85 27.01 -10.87
N SER A 302 -18.82 26.16 -10.96
CA SER A 302 -17.48 26.57 -11.36
C SER A 302 -17.39 26.56 -12.90
N PRO A 303 -17.23 27.72 -13.57
CA PRO A 303 -17.06 27.74 -15.03
C PRO A 303 -15.73 27.07 -15.38
N HIS A 304 -15.78 26.14 -16.35
CA HIS A 304 -14.59 25.59 -16.99
C HIS A 304 -13.81 26.67 -17.75
#